data_AF-W6KIV5-F1
#
_entry.id   AF-W6KIV5-F1
#
_cell.length_a   1.000
_cell.length_b   1.000
_cell.length_c   1.000
_cell.angle_alpha   90.00
_cell.angle_beta   90.00
_cell.angle_gamma   90.00
#
_symmetry.space_group_name_H-M   'P 1'
#
loop_
_entity.id
_entity.type
_entity.pdbx_description
1 polymer ?
#
loop_
_entity_poly.entity_id
_entity_poly.type
_entity_poly.pdbx_seq_one_letter_code
_entity_poly.pdbx_strand_id
1 'polypeptide(L)'
;MAPAFLEGVAHTPSGEAACLACYLVQTKLHRPLLLNRMYREAIHRFPFQKALLVNYADFCAKHGYHHLSRKYYALAFAISGGDGCRTRCYGNYFASGHPTIDHGVVSEAIYRFYLERYPHSSEAHMMYAGYLASVMPTPFKTQRCFAKGLQLDPNSKLLSAYGFFIWACADNPAAHAGEDVQTQIFDEVEKVFEKAAQLEPNSLEALQNLGRFYAFRKNRTKEAIETFHKAHQLRPYNAEIALQLALAIENECVRLAEEERLRLGGGGAATSTANAGLQESWQSPRLRSLKEAVKQAFEKVIDLNPSHVEALDRYAKFAVSILKDLTLAAKIWSRIEQINRSQD
;
A
#
# COMPACT_ATOMS: atom_id res chain seq x y z
N MET A 1 10.04 33.47 2.09
CA MET A 1 10.15 32.14 1.46
C MET A 1 9.35 32.00 0.16
N ALA A 2 8.05 32.31 0.12
CA ALA A 2 7.26 32.20 -1.12
C ALA A 2 7.81 32.97 -2.36
N PRO A 3 8.40 34.18 -2.24
CA PRO A 3 8.98 34.88 -3.40
C PRO A 3 10.20 34.15 -3.95
N ALA A 4 11.06 33.62 -3.06
CA ALA A 4 12.30 32.95 -3.44
C ALA A 4 12.07 31.65 -4.24
N PHE A 5 10.99 30.90 -3.97
CA PHE A 5 10.66 29.71 -4.76
C PHE A 5 10.18 30.05 -6.17
N LEU A 6 9.36 31.10 -6.31
CA LEU A 6 8.91 31.58 -7.61
C LEU A 6 10.07 32.14 -8.43
N GLU A 7 10.91 32.96 -7.80
CA GLU A 7 12.12 33.50 -8.42
C GLU A 7 13.10 32.39 -8.80
N GLY A 8 13.25 31.37 -7.96
CA GLY A 8 14.01 30.16 -8.28
C GLY A 8 13.51 29.49 -9.55
N VAL A 9 12.21 29.21 -9.64
CA VAL A 9 11.61 28.60 -10.85
C VAL A 9 11.72 29.51 -12.07
N ALA A 10 11.69 30.83 -11.90
CA ALA A 10 11.85 31.79 -13.00
C ALA A 10 13.29 31.86 -13.56
N HIS A 11 14.30 31.56 -12.75
CA HIS A 11 15.71 31.67 -13.14
C HIS A 11 16.42 30.33 -13.33
N THR A 12 15.83 29.19 -12.93
CA THR A 12 16.48 27.88 -13.07
C THR A 12 16.76 27.54 -14.55
N PRO A 13 17.94 27.00 -14.90
CA PRO A 13 18.25 26.62 -16.28
C PRO A 13 17.63 25.28 -16.70
N SER A 14 17.20 24.44 -15.74
CA SER A 14 16.70 23.09 -15.99
C SER A 14 15.23 22.93 -15.63
N GLY A 15 14.46 22.29 -16.51
CA GLY A 15 13.08 21.89 -16.26
C GLY A 15 12.95 20.83 -15.16
N GLU A 16 13.99 20.03 -14.91
CA GLU A 16 14.02 19.07 -13.80
C GLU A 16 14.14 19.78 -12.45
N ALA A 17 14.97 20.82 -12.38
CA ALA A 17 15.09 21.65 -11.18
C ALA A 17 13.78 22.38 -10.86
N ALA A 18 13.10 22.90 -11.90
CA ALA A 18 11.76 23.48 -11.74
C ALA A 18 10.73 22.45 -11.25
N CYS A 19 10.78 21.22 -11.77
CA CYS A 19 9.92 20.12 -11.34
C CYS A 19 10.15 19.74 -9.87
N LEU A 20 11.42 19.64 -9.45
CA LEU A 20 11.81 19.36 -8.06
C LEU A 20 11.35 20.47 -7.11
N ALA A 21 11.52 21.74 -7.51
CA ALA A 21 11.05 22.87 -6.72
C ALA A 21 9.52 22.81 -6.50
N CYS A 22 8.74 22.53 -7.55
CA CYS A 22 7.30 22.33 -7.41
C CYS A 22 6.95 21.14 -6.49
N TYR A 23 7.66 20.02 -6.61
CA TYR A 23 7.45 18.83 -5.78
C TYR A 23 7.72 19.08 -4.29
N LEU A 24 8.77 19.85 -3.96
CA LEU A 24 9.07 20.23 -2.57
C LEU A 24 7.96 21.10 -1.97
N VAL A 25 7.46 22.07 -2.72
CA VAL A 25 6.35 22.92 -2.25
C VAL A 25 5.07 22.11 -2.08
N GLN A 26 4.81 21.16 -2.98
CA GLN A 26 3.65 20.27 -2.92
C GLN A 26 3.68 19.35 -1.69
N THR A 27 4.84 18.80 -1.35
CA THR A 27 4.99 17.78 -0.30
C THR A 27 5.30 18.34 1.09
N LYS A 28 5.93 19.50 1.19
CA LYS A 28 6.40 20.06 2.49
C LYS A 28 5.67 21.32 2.93
N LEU A 29 5.16 22.13 1.99
CA LEU A 29 4.60 23.44 2.33
C LEU A 29 3.08 23.51 2.18
N HIS A 30 2.46 22.59 1.42
CA HIS A 30 1.01 22.51 1.21
C HIS A 30 0.35 23.87 0.85
N ARG A 31 1.01 24.68 0.00
CA ARG A 31 0.50 25.98 -0.46
C ARG A 31 -0.01 25.95 -1.91
N PRO A 32 -1.31 25.68 -2.16
CA PRO A 32 -1.83 25.41 -3.50
C PRO A 32 -1.77 26.62 -4.44
N LEU A 33 -2.02 27.84 -3.94
CA LEU A 33 -1.97 29.06 -4.76
C LEU A 33 -0.56 29.38 -5.25
N LEU A 34 0.43 29.21 -4.37
CA LEU A 34 1.85 29.38 -4.71
C LEU A 34 2.27 28.32 -5.74
N LEU A 35 1.89 27.07 -5.48
CA LEU A 35 2.21 25.95 -6.35
C LEU A 35 1.63 26.12 -7.76
N ASN A 36 0.38 26.61 -7.89
CA ASN A 36 -0.22 26.90 -9.19
C ASN A 36 0.56 27.97 -9.96
N ARG A 37 1.01 29.05 -9.28
CA ARG A 37 1.85 30.08 -9.91
C ARG A 37 3.19 29.51 -10.38
N MET A 38 3.82 28.68 -9.55
CA MET A 38 5.08 28.02 -9.90
C MET A 38 4.92 27.09 -11.11
N TYR A 39 3.87 26.28 -11.16
CA TYR A 39 3.61 25.41 -12.31
C TYR A 39 3.35 26.19 -13.59
N ARG A 40 2.59 27.29 -13.54
CA ARG A 40 2.34 28.14 -14.71
C ARG A 40 3.64 28.74 -15.26
N GLU A 41 4.49 29.24 -14.37
CA GLU A 41 5.81 29.78 -14.76
C GLU A 41 6.71 28.69 -15.34
N ALA A 42 6.78 27.53 -14.68
CA ALA A 42 7.59 26.42 -15.14
C ALA A 42 7.13 25.90 -16.51
N ILE A 43 5.82 25.79 -16.76
CA ILE A 43 5.28 25.30 -18.04
C ILE A 43 5.50 26.31 -19.16
N HIS A 44 5.42 27.61 -18.85
CA HIS A 44 5.73 28.66 -19.81
C HIS A 44 7.20 28.55 -20.30
N ARG A 45 8.14 28.29 -19.37
CA ARG A 45 9.56 28.14 -19.69
C ARG A 45 9.91 26.78 -20.31
N PHE A 46 9.26 25.72 -19.85
CA PHE A 46 9.55 24.33 -20.25
C PHE A 46 8.29 23.60 -20.75
N PRO A 47 7.71 24.03 -21.88
CA PRO A 47 6.40 23.53 -22.34
C PRO A 47 6.39 22.06 -22.75
N PHE A 48 7.55 21.48 -23.09
CA PHE A 48 7.67 20.09 -23.53
C PHE A 48 8.17 19.14 -22.43
N GLN A 49 8.36 19.63 -21.20
CA GLN A 49 8.85 18.82 -20.09
C GLN A 49 7.74 17.89 -19.59
N LYS A 50 7.79 16.62 -20.03
CA LYS A 50 6.76 15.58 -19.75
C LYS A 50 6.41 15.42 -18.27
N ALA A 51 7.41 15.43 -17.38
CA ALA A 51 7.19 15.27 -15.94
C ALA A 51 6.42 16.45 -15.33
N LEU A 52 6.75 17.67 -15.75
CA LEU A 52 6.10 18.88 -15.29
C LEU A 52 4.64 18.95 -15.72
N LEU A 53 4.37 18.59 -16.99
CA LEU A 53 3.01 18.53 -17.53
C LEU A 53 2.13 17.55 -16.74
N VAL A 54 2.63 16.35 -16.45
CA VAL A 54 1.88 15.36 -15.66
C VAL A 54 1.66 15.82 -14.22
N ASN A 55 2.67 16.38 -13.56
CA ASN A 55 2.53 16.85 -12.19
C ASN A 55 1.53 18.01 -12.09
N TYR A 56 1.53 18.92 -13.07
CA TYR A 56 0.53 19.98 -13.11
C TYR A 56 -0.86 19.47 -13.46
N ALA A 57 -0.97 18.47 -14.33
CA ALA A 57 -2.25 17.82 -14.63
C ALA A 57 -2.86 17.16 -13.39
N ASP A 58 -2.06 16.41 -12.62
CA ASP A 58 -2.46 15.82 -11.33
C ASP A 58 -2.90 16.89 -10.32
N PHE A 59 -2.12 17.97 -10.19
CA PHE A 59 -2.51 19.12 -9.36
C PHE A 59 -3.86 19.70 -9.80
N CYS A 60 -4.07 19.90 -11.10
CA CYS A 60 -5.34 20.39 -11.64
C CYS A 60 -6.50 19.44 -11.35
N ALA A 61 -6.31 18.13 -11.53
CA ALA A 61 -7.32 17.12 -11.26
C ALA A 61 -7.78 17.13 -9.79
N LYS A 62 -6.83 17.21 -8.86
CA LYS A 62 -7.09 17.26 -7.41
C LYS A 62 -7.87 18.50 -6.98
N HIS A 63 -7.78 19.60 -7.72
CA HIS A 63 -8.49 20.86 -7.44
C HIS A 63 -9.73 21.06 -8.34
N GLY A 64 -10.19 20.02 -9.05
CA GLY A 64 -11.41 20.07 -9.88
C GLY A 64 -11.25 20.72 -11.26
N TYR A 65 -10.04 21.10 -11.67
CA TYR A 65 -9.76 21.70 -12.98
C TYR A 65 -9.57 20.64 -14.07
N HIS A 66 -10.62 19.87 -14.34
CA HIS A 66 -10.57 18.69 -15.22
C HIS A 66 -10.23 18.98 -16.69
N HIS A 67 -10.69 20.12 -17.24
CA HIS A 67 -10.35 20.50 -18.62
C HIS A 67 -8.85 20.76 -18.79
N LEU A 68 -8.24 21.46 -17.84
CA LEU A 68 -6.79 21.72 -17.83
C LEU A 68 -6.02 20.43 -17.60
N SER A 69 -6.45 19.61 -16.63
CA SER A 69 -5.85 18.30 -16.37
C SER A 69 -5.79 17.44 -17.64
N ARG A 70 -6.93 17.26 -18.32
CA ARG A 70 -7.01 16.49 -19.57
C ARG A 70 -6.08 17.05 -20.65
N LYS A 71 -6.05 18.38 -20.82
CA LYS A 71 -5.16 19.03 -21.79
C LYS A 71 -3.70 18.67 -21.55
N TYR A 72 -3.24 18.77 -20.31
CA TYR A 72 -1.82 18.53 -19.98
C TYR A 72 -1.45 17.05 -19.98
N TYR A 73 -2.34 16.15 -19.55
CA TYR A 73 -2.11 14.71 -19.71
C TYR A 73 -2.05 14.30 -21.19
N ALA A 74 -2.99 14.77 -22.01
CA ALA A 74 -2.99 14.50 -23.45
C ALA A 74 -1.73 15.04 -24.14
N LEU A 75 -1.30 16.26 -23.79
CA LEU A 75 -0.08 16.86 -24.31
C LEU A 75 1.16 16.05 -23.90
N ALA A 76 1.27 15.66 -22.63
CA ALA A 76 2.38 14.85 -22.15
C ALA A 76 2.45 13.48 -22.84
N PHE A 77 1.30 12.86 -23.07
CA PHE A 77 1.17 11.58 -23.78
C PHE A 77 1.56 11.71 -25.26
N ALA A 78 1.11 12.78 -25.94
CA ALA A 78 1.45 13.04 -27.33
C ALA A 78 2.96 13.28 -27.52
N ILE A 79 3.59 14.07 -26.65
CA ILE A 79 5.03 14.34 -26.68
C ILE A 79 5.85 13.08 -26.43
N SER A 80 5.37 12.17 -25.57
CA SER A 80 6.10 10.93 -25.26
C SER A 80 5.91 9.83 -26.30
N GLY A 81 5.02 10.03 -27.29
CA GLY A 81 4.65 8.98 -28.23
C GLY A 81 3.89 7.81 -27.59
N GLY A 82 3.29 8.04 -26.41
CA GLY A 82 2.62 6.99 -25.63
C GLY A 82 3.59 6.00 -24.99
N ASP A 83 4.62 6.49 -24.29
CA ASP A 83 5.45 5.67 -23.40
C ASP A 83 4.62 5.04 -22.26
N GLY A 84 5.12 3.95 -21.65
CA GLY A 84 4.39 3.24 -20.60
C GLY A 84 4.04 4.12 -19.39
N CYS A 85 4.96 5.01 -19.00
CA CYS A 85 4.74 5.93 -17.89
C CYS A 85 3.59 6.91 -18.14
N ARG A 86 3.54 7.58 -19.31
CA ARG A 86 2.47 8.56 -19.58
C ARG A 86 1.17 7.88 -19.97
N THR A 87 1.22 6.71 -20.62
CA THR A 87 0.05 5.84 -20.81
C THR A 87 -0.62 5.56 -19.47
N ARG A 88 0.16 5.10 -18.48
CA ARG A 88 -0.36 4.81 -17.14
C ARG A 88 -0.93 6.04 -16.45
N CYS A 89 -0.21 7.17 -16.46
CA CYS A 89 -0.71 8.41 -15.85
C CYS A 89 -2.03 8.88 -16.50
N TYR A 90 -2.11 8.85 -17.83
CA TYR A 90 -3.27 9.36 -18.55
C TYR A 90 -4.47 8.40 -18.48
N GLY A 91 -4.23 7.09 -18.58
CA GLY A 91 -5.27 6.07 -18.39
C GLY A 91 -5.83 6.11 -16.97
N ASN A 92 -4.95 6.14 -15.95
CA ASN A 92 -5.39 6.19 -14.55
C ASN A 92 -6.22 7.43 -14.22
N TYR A 93 -5.93 8.58 -14.84
CA TYR A 93 -6.73 9.79 -14.68
C TYR A 93 -8.20 9.59 -15.10
N PHE A 94 -8.46 8.81 -16.15
CA PHE A 94 -9.83 8.48 -16.56
C PHE A 94 -10.41 7.33 -15.74
N ALA A 95 -9.59 6.41 -15.26
CA ALA A 95 -9.99 5.29 -14.42
C ALA A 95 -10.45 5.72 -13.01
N SER A 96 -9.92 6.83 -12.47
CA SER A 96 -10.17 7.27 -11.09
C SER A 96 -11.58 7.84 -10.84
N GLY A 97 -12.51 7.74 -11.81
CA GLY A 97 -13.95 7.92 -11.58
C GLY A 97 -14.35 9.29 -11.03
N HIS A 98 -13.75 10.38 -11.56
CA HIS A 98 -14.23 11.71 -11.21
C HIS A 98 -15.73 11.84 -11.59
N PRO A 99 -16.61 12.40 -10.74
CA PRO A 99 -18.07 12.37 -10.92
C PRO A 99 -18.59 12.88 -12.27
N THR A 100 -17.80 13.70 -12.95
CA THR A 100 -18.12 14.32 -14.24
C THR A 100 -17.51 13.59 -15.45
N ILE A 101 -16.75 12.52 -15.24
CA ILE A 101 -15.93 11.83 -16.24
C ILE A 101 -16.11 10.32 -16.08
N ASP A 102 -17.25 9.77 -16.54
CA ASP A 102 -17.37 8.32 -16.68
C ASP A 102 -16.85 7.89 -18.05
N HIS A 103 -15.56 7.57 -18.10
CA HIS A 103 -14.86 7.23 -19.34
C HIS A 103 -13.97 6.00 -19.18
N GLY A 104 -14.45 4.94 -18.53
CA GLY A 104 -13.76 3.64 -18.53
C GLY A 104 -13.37 3.19 -19.95
N VAL A 105 -14.19 3.52 -20.96
CA VAL A 105 -13.90 3.28 -22.38
C VAL A 105 -12.65 4.02 -22.87
N VAL A 106 -12.45 5.27 -22.46
CA VAL A 106 -11.28 6.07 -22.88
C VAL A 106 -10.02 5.54 -22.22
N SER A 107 -10.09 5.19 -20.94
CA SER A 107 -8.95 4.55 -20.24
C SER A 107 -8.58 3.23 -20.91
N GLU A 108 -9.57 2.38 -21.22
CA GLU A 108 -9.32 1.13 -21.93
C GLU A 108 -8.66 1.38 -23.29
N ALA A 109 -9.14 2.37 -24.06
CA ALA A 109 -8.56 2.73 -25.35
C ALA A 109 -7.09 3.16 -25.24
N ILE A 110 -6.72 3.92 -24.20
CA ILE A 110 -5.33 4.34 -23.97
C ILE A 110 -4.43 3.14 -23.68
N TYR A 111 -4.83 2.25 -22.77
CA TYR A 111 -4.03 1.06 -22.46
C TYR A 111 -3.98 0.06 -23.61
N ARG A 112 -5.09 -0.10 -24.34
CA ARG A 112 -5.15 -0.94 -25.53
C ARG A 112 -4.25 -0.42 -26.64
N PHE A 113 -4.24 0.89 -26.89
CA PHE A 113 -3.32 1.53 -27.85
C PHE A 113 -1.86 1.22 -27.50
N TYR A 114 -1.49 1.29 -26.22
CA TYR A 114 -0.14 0.95 -25.77
C TYR A 114 0.19 -0.53 -26.01
N LEU A 115 -0.75 -1.44 -25.71
CA LEU A 115 -0.59 -2.86 -25.95
C LEU A 115 -0.46 -3.21 -27.45
N GLU A 116 -1.26 -2.58 -28.30
CA GLU A 116 -1.21 -2.78 -29.76
C GLU A 116 0.11 -2.29 -30.35
N ARG A 117 0.70 -1.24 -29.79
CA ARG A 117 2.02 -0.74 -30.19
C ARG A 117 3.16 -1.64 -29.72
N TYR A 118 3.02 -2.29 -28.58
CA TYR A 118 4.06 -3.14 -27.97
C TYR A 118 3.52 -4.53 -27.60
N PRO A 119 3.06 -5.35 -28.58
CA PRO A 119 2.37 -6.62 -28.31
C PRO A 119 3.30 -7.70 -27.71
N HIS A 120 4.61 -7.54 -27.89
CA HIS A 120 5.64 -8.43 -27.35
C HIS A 120 6.28 -7.90 -26.06
N SER A 121 5.77 -6.80 -25.50
CA SER A 121 6.25 -6.26 -24.22
C SER A 121 5.46 -6.86 -23.06
N SER A 122 6.17 -7.51 -22.12
CA SER A 122 5.58 -7.99 -20.87
C SER A 122 4.95 -6.84 -20.05
N GLU A 123 5.62 -5.68 -20.02
CA GLU A 123 5.12 -4.48 -19.32
C GLU A 123 3.78 -4.00 -19.89
N ALA A 124 3.59 -4.05 -21.21
CA ALA A 124 2.33 -3.63 -21.84
C ALA A 124 1.17 -4.55 -21.46
N HIS A 125 1.40 -5.87 -21.45
CA HIS A 125 0.42 -6.85 -20.96
C HIS A 125 0.12 -6.64 -19.47
N MET A 126 1.14 -6.39 -18.64
CA MET A 126 1.00 -6.10 -17.22
C MET A 126 0.15 -4.85 -16.97
N MET A 127 0.44 -3.74 -17.65
CA MET A 127 -0.27 -2.48 -17.49
C MET A 127 -1.74 -2.62 -17.87
N TYR A 128 -2.02 -3.29 -18.99
CA TYR A 128 -3.40 -3.52 -19.41
C TYR A 128 -4.15 -4.46 -18.47
N ALA A 129 -3.52 -5.56 -18.04
CA ALA A 129 -4.11 -6.48 -17.07
C ALA A 129 -4.39 -5.81 -15.72
N GLY A 130 -3.45 -5.00 -15.21
CA GLY A 130 -3.62 -4.24 -13.98
C GLY A 130 -4.77 -3.23 -14.07
N TYR A 131 -4.89 -2.53 -15.21
CA TYR A 131 -6.04 -1.67 -15.48
C TYR A 131 -7.36 -2.46 -15.42
N LEU A 132 -7.44 -3.57 -16.16
CA LEU A 132 -8.63 -4.42 -16.18
C LEU A 132 -8.97 -4.90 -14.77
N ALA A 133 -7.99 -5.43 -14.01
CA ALA A 133 -8.18 -5.90 -12.63
C ALA A 133 -8.77 -4.83 -11.70
N SER A 134 -8.35 -3.58 -11.86
CA SER A 134 -8.76 -2.47 -10.97
C SER A 134 -10.11 -1.83 -11.32
N VAL A 135 -10.47 -1.78 -12.60
CA VAL A 135 -11.58 -0.94 -13.08
C VAL A 135 -12.70 -1.76 -13.73
N MET A 136 -12.39 -2.93 -14.28
CA MET A 136 -13.32 -3.70 -15.12
C MET A 136 -13.49 -5.14 -14.58
N PRO A 137 -14.71 -5.61 -14.30
CA PRO A 137 -14.93 -6.98 -13.81
C PRO A 137 -14.83 -8.01 -14.96
N THR A 138 -13.66 -8.14 -15.58
CA THR A 138 -13.40 -9.06 -16.70
C THR A 138 -12.28 -10.05 -16.40
N PRO A 139 -12.48 -10.98 -15.44
CA PRO A 139 -11.41 -11.83 -14.90
C PRO A 139 -10.71 -12.66 -15.97
N PHE A 140 -11.44 -13.20 -16.96
CA PHE A 140 -10.86 -14.01 -18.03
C PHE A 140 -9.89 -13.23 -18.93
N LYS A 141 -10.23 -12.00 -19.30
CA LYS A 141 -9.38 -11.14 -20.15
C LYS A 141 -8.13 -10.73 -19.37
N THR A 142 -8.32 -10.36 -18.11
CA THR A 142 -7.24 -10.01 -17.18
C THR A 142 -6.26 -11.16 -16.99
N GLN A 143 -6.74 -12.35 -16.68
CA GLN A 143 -5.91 -13.54 -16.49
C GLN A 143 -5.11 -13.87 -17.76
N ARG A 144 -5.74 -13.79 -18.94
CA ARG A 144 -5.07 -14.03 -20.22
C ARG A 144 -3.94 -13.02 -20.47
N CYS A 145 -4.15 -11.75 -20.16
CA CYS A 145 -3.12 -10.72 -20.29
C CYS A 145 -1.96 -10.96 -19.33
N PHE A 146 -2.23 -11.26 -18.05
CA PHE A 146 -1.17 -11.63 -17.10
C PHE A 146 -0.40 -12.87 -17.54
N ALA A 147 -1.09 -13.92 -17.97
CA ALA A 147 -0.48 -15.15 -18.48
C ALA A 147 0.41 -14.86 -19.70
N LYS A 148 -0.03 -13.99 -20.62
CA LYS A 148 0.78 -13.62 -21.78
C LYS A 148 2.02 -12.81 -21.39
N GLY A 149 1.90 -11.87 -20.46
CA GLY A 149 3.05 -11.15 -19.91
C GLY A 149 4.07 -12.11 -19.28
N LEU A 150 3.59 -13.05 -18.47
CA LEU A 150 4.45 -14.02 -17.77
C LEU A 150 5.15 -14.99 -18.74
N GLN A 151 4.54 -15.31 -19.88
CA GLN A 151 5.17 -16.08 -20.95
C GLN A 151 6.29 -15.31 -21.66
N LEU A 152 6.17 -13.99 -21.78
CA LEU A 152 7.15 -13.15 -22.48
C LEU A 152 8.37 -12.85 -21.60
N ASP A 153 8.13 -12.37 -20.39
CA ASP A 153 9.17 -12.08 -19.40
C ASP A 153 8.60 -12.22 -17.99
N PRO A 154 8.87 -13.34 -17.29
CA PRO A 154 8.50 -13.51 -15.89
C PRO A 154 9.42 -12.69 -14.98
N ASN A 155 8.88 -11.62 -14.39
CA ASN A 155 9.56 -10.80 -13.40
C ASN A 155 8.77 -10.69 -12.09
N SER A 156 9.47 -10.30 -11.01
CA SER A 156 8.91 -10.22 -9.66
C SER A 156 7.70 -9.29 -9.55
N LYS A 157 7.73 -8.14 -10.24
CA LYS A 157 6.63 -7.16 -10.27
C LYS A 157 5.38 -7.73 -10.93
N LEU A 158 5.53 -8.38 -12.07
CA LEU A 158 4.42 -9.00 -12.80
C LEU A 158 3.81 -10.16 -12.02
N LEU A 159 4.63 -11.01 -11.41
CA LEU A 159 4.15 -12.08 -10.53
C LEU A 159 3.39 -11.50 -9.34
N SER A 160 3.91 -10.44 -8.71
CA SER A 160 3.21 -9.77 -7.61
C SER A 160 1.86 -9.21 -8.04
N ALA A 161 1.80 -8.54 -9.19
CA ALA A 161 0.55 -8.00 -9.74
C ALA A 161 -0.46 -9.12 -10.08
N TYR A 162 0.00 -10.23 -10.65
CA TYR A 162 -0.82 -11.40 -10.92
C TYR A 162 -1.31 -12.07 -9.63
N GLY A 163 -0.44 -12.20 -8.62
CA GLY A 163 -0.79 -12.75 -7.30
C GLY A 163 -1.87 -11.93 -6.60
N PHE A 164 -1.78 -10.60 -6.63
CA PHE A 164 -2.83 -9.73 -6.11
C PHE A 164 -4.16 -9.89 -6.86
N PHE A 165 -4.12 -10.02 -8.19
CA PHE A 165 -5.33 -10.23 -8.98
C PHE A 165 -6.02 -11.54 -8.61
N ILE A 166 -5.27 -12.65 -8.55
CA ILE A 166 -5.84 -13.96 -8.18
C ILE A 166 -6.37 -13.92 -6.75
N TRP A 167 -5.62 -13.32 -5.82
CA TRP A 167 -6.04 -13.18 -4.42
C TRP A 167 -7.35 -12.39 -4.33
N ALA A 168 -7.47 -11.26 -5.02
CA ALA A 168 -8.69 -10.47 -5.05
C ALA A 168 -9.88 -11.24 -5.64
N CYS A 169 -9.65 -12.11 -6.63
CA CYS A 169 -10.68 -12.99 -7.16
C CYS A 169 -11.12 -14.07 -6.15
N ALA A 170 -10.20 -14.61 -5.34
CA ALA A 170 -10.50 -15.62 -4.33
C ALA A 170 -11.13 -15.07 -3.04
N ASP A 171 -10.84 -13.81 -2.70
CA ASP A 171 -11.40 -13.14 -1.52
C ASP A 171 -12.80 -12.57 -1.76
N ASN A 172 -13.24 -12.49 -3.03
CA ASN A 172 -14.54 -11.94 -3.38
C ASN A 172 -15.69 -12.83 -2.84
N PRO A 173 -16.56 -12.35 -1.92
CA PRO A 173 -17.66 -13.14 -1.36
C PRO A 173 -18.70 -13.58 -2.39
N ALA A 174 -18.78 -12.89 -3.53
CA ALA A 174 -19.68 -13.23 -4.63
C ALA A 174 -19.13 -14.37 -5.51
N ALA A 175 -17.85 -14.74 -5.36
CA ALA A 175 -17.31 -15.93 -5.96
C ALA A 175 -17.87 -17.13 -5.17
N HIS A 176 -18.95 -17.74 -5.66
CA HIS A 176 -19.56 -18.96 -5.12
C HIS A 176 -18.65 -20.20 -5.30
N ALA A 177 -17.36 -20.08 -5.05
CA ALA A 177 -16.40 -21.17 -5.07
C ALA A 177 -16.56 -22.00 -3.78
N GLY A 178 -16.51 -23.32 -3.91
CA GLY A 178 -16.41 -24.21 -2.75
C GLY A 178 -15.13 -23.95 -1.95
N GLU A 179 -15.13 -24.26 -0.65
CA GLU A 179 -13.99 -24.07 0.25
C GLU A 179 -12.70 -24.75 -0.28
N ASP A 180 -12.83 -25.91 -0.92
CA ASP A 180 -11.73 -26.64 -1.57
C ASP A 180 -11.09 -25.83 -2.70
N VAL A 181 -11.92 -25.22 -3.55
CA VAL A 181 -11.47 -24.39 -4.68
C VAL A 181 -10.78 -23.14 -4.16
N GLN A 182 -11.33 -22.52 -3.12
CA GLN A 182 -10.73 -21.34 -2.50
C GLN A 182 -9.35 -21.67 -1.91
N THR A 183 -9.22 -22.82 -1.23
CA THR A 183 -7.95 -23.29 -0.69
C THR A 183 -6.92 -23.51 -1.79
N GLN A 184 -7.32 -24.18 -2.89
CA GLN A 184 -6.46 -24.39 -4.04
C GLN A 184 -5.98 -23.07 -4.68
N ILE A 185 -6.86 -22.07 -4.80
CA ILE A 185 -6.49 -20.76 -5.34
C ILE A 185 -5.51 -20.05 -4.40
N PHE A 186 -5.73 -20.11 -3.09
CA PHE A 186 -4.77 -19.53 -2.14
C PHE A 186 -3.41 -20.21 -2.20
N ASP A 187 -3.34 -21.53 -2.40
CA ASP A 187 -2.08 -22.24 -2.59
C ASP A 187 -1.38 -21.83 -3.91
N GLU A 188 -2.14 -21.48 -4.96
CA GLU A 188 -1.59 -20.88 -6.18
C GLU A 188 -1.04 -19.48 -5.91
N VAL A 189 -1.78 -18.62 -5.20
CA VAL A 189 -1.34 -17.27 -4.81
C VAL A 189 -0.03 -17.32 -4.03
N GLU A 190 0.07 -18.27 -3.09
CA GLU A 190 1.29 -18.51 -2.32
C GLU A 190 2.48 -18.78 -3.24
N LYS A 191 2.35 -19.74 -4.15
CA LYS A 191 3.42 -20.09 -5.11
C LYS A 191 3.81 -18.91 -5.98
N VAL A 192 2.86 -18.07 -6.38
CA VAL A 192 3.12 -16.87 -7.19
C VAL A 192 3.94 -15.85 -6.39
N PHE A 193 3.57 -15.56 -5.14
CA PHE A 193 4.33 -14.62 -4.30
C PHE A 193 5.70 -15.19 -3.88
N GLU A 194 5.80 -16.48 -3.57
CA GLU A 194 7.08 -17.14 -3.30
C GLU A 194 8.00 -17.05 -4.52
N LYS A 195 7.49 -17.31 -5.73
CA LYS A 195 8.27 -17.16 -6.95
C LYS A 195 8.71 -15.71 -7.18
N ALA A 196 7.85 -14.72 -6.88
CA ALA A 196 8.25 -13.32 -6.95
C ALA A 196 9.41 -13.00 -6.00
N ALA A 197 9.33 -13.46 -4.75
CA ALA A 197 10.38 -13.32 -3.76
C ALA A 197 11.65 -14.12 -4.12
N GLN A 198 11.54 -15.26 -4.81
CA GLN A 198 12.70 -16.01 -5.30
C GLN A 198 13.42 -15.30 -6.45
N LEU A 199 12.68 -14.67 -7.38
CA LEU A 199 13.28 -13.90 -8.47
C LEU A 199 14.02 -12.66 -7.96
N GLU A 200 13.50 -12.01 -6.92
CA GLU A 200 14.16 -10.87 -6.27
C GLU A 200 14.21 -11.04 -4.73
N PRO A 201 15.17 -11.81 -4.19
CA PRO A 201 15.23 -12.13 -2.75
C PRO A 201 15.38 -10.92 -1.82
N ASN A 202 15.95 -9.83 -2.33
CA ASN A 202 16.18 -8.58 -1.61
C ASN A 202 15.18 -7.48 -2.01
N SER A 203 14.09 -7.83 -2.70
CA SER A 203 13.04 -6.88 -3.03
C SER A 203 12.11 -6.70 -1.83
N LEU A 204 12.14 -5.49 -1.26
CA LEU A 204 11.26 -5.12 -0.15
C LEU A 204 9.79 -5.33 -0.53
N GLU A 205 9.42 -4.96 -1.75
CA GLU A 205 8.06 -5.08 -2.28
C GLU A 205 7.62 -6.54 -2.33
N ALA A 206 8.44 -7.44 -2.87
CA ALA A 206 8.11 -8.87 -2.94
C ALA A 206 7.95 -9.50 -1.54
N LEU A 207 8.85 -9.17 -0.61
CA LEU A 207 8.76 -9.66 0.77
C LEU A 207 7.54 -9.09 1.50
N GLN A 208 7.21 -7.82 1.30
CA GLN A 208 5.98 -7.23 1.85
C GLN A 208 4.73 -7.93 1.34
N ASN A 209 4.66 -8.19 0.03
CA ASN A 209 3.51 -8.84 -0.60
C ASN A 209 3.32 -10.27 -0.06
N LEU A 210 4.41 -11.04 0.01
CA LEU A 210 4.39 -12.40 0.57
C LEU A 210 4.03 -12.40 2.06
N GLY A 211 4.64 -11.52 2.86
CA GLY A 211 4.34 -11.40 4.28
C GLY A 211 2.89 -11.01 4.55
N ARG A 212 2.34 -10.09 3.74
CA ARG A 212 0.92 -9.69 3.82
C ARG A 212 -0.02 -10.84 3.50
N PHE A 213 0.33 -11.64 2.49
CA PHE A 213 -0.45 -12.83 2.15
C PHE A 213 -0.43 -13.88 3.28
N TYR A 214 0.74 -14.14 3.88
CA TYR A 214 0.82 -15.03 5.04
C TYR A 214 0.07 -14.50 6.27
N ALA A 215 0.12 -13.19 6.52
CA ALA A 215 -0.64 -12.58 7.62
C ALA A 215 -2.16 -12.68 7.43
N PHE A 216 -2.63 -12.72 6.18
CA PHE A 216 -4.04 -12.94 5.84
C PHE A 216 -4.48 -14.41 6.01
N ARG A 217 -3.59 -15.36 5.73
CA ARG A 217 -3.89 -16.80 5.82
C ARG A 217 -3.97 -17.23 7.29
N LYS A 218 -5.06 -17.92 7.64
CA LYS A 218 -5.19 -18.54 8.97
C LYS A 218 -4.01 -19.49 9.22
N ASN A 219 -3.43 -19.42 10.41
CA ASN A 219 -2.31 -20.27 10.89
C ASN A 219 -0.95 -20.08 10.19
N ARG A 220 -0.77 -19.08 9.32
CA ARG A 220 0.54 -18.79 8.67
C ARG A 220 1.28 -17.61 9.32
N THR A 221 0.95 -17.32 10.59
CA THR A 221 1.48 -16.15 11.30
C THR A 221 2.99 -16.21 11.52
N LYS A 222 3.57 -17.41 11.67
CA LYS A 222 5.01 -17.57 11.84
C LYS A 222 5.76 -17.18 10.56
N GLU A 223 5.28 -17.66 9.42
CA GLU A 223 5.83 -17.35 8.10
C GLU A 223 5.69 -15.85 7.79
N ALA A 224 4.60 -15.23 8.21
CA ALA A 224 4.42 -13.78 8.14
C ALA A 224 5.50 -13.04 8.95
N ILE A 225 5.72 -13.43 10.21
CA ILE A 225 6.74 -12.84 11.09
C ILE A 225 8.14 -13.00 10.47
N GLU A 226 8.49 -14.21 10.00
CA GLU A 226 9.79 -14.47 9.36
C GLU A 226 10.00 -13.62 8.11
N THR A 227 8.97 -13.51 7.27
CA THR A 227 9.03 -12.75 6.02
C THR A 227 9.15 -11.24 6.29
N PHE A 228 8.36 -10.70 7.22
CA PHE A 228 8.47 -9.30 7.62
C PHE A 228 9.78 -8.99 8.36
N HIS A 229 10.33 -9.96 9.11
CA HIS A 229 11.64 -9.81 9.73
C HIS A 229 12.74 -9.66 8.67
N LYS A 230 12.71 -10.47 7.60
CA LYS A 230 13.62 -10.30 6.44
C LYS A 230 13.44 -8.91 5.81
N ALA A 231 12.20 -8.47 5.59
CA ALA A 231 11.92 -7.14 5.05
C ALA A 231 12.46 -6.02 5.96
N HIS A 232 12.34 -6.17 7.29
CA HIS A 232 12.85 -5.23 8.28
C HIS A 232 14.38 -5.18 8.28
N GLN A 233 15.06 -6.31 8.12
CA GLN A 233 16.52 -6.35 7.98
C GLN A 233 17.03 -5.55 6.77
N LEU A 234 16.28 -5.55 5.65
CA LEU A 234 16.64 -4.76 4.46
C LEU A 234 16.44 -3.26 4.66
N ARG A 235 15.45 -2.87 5.47
CA ARG A 235 15.08 -1.47 5.74
C ARG A 235 14.70 -1.27 7.22
N PRO A 236 15.69 -1.23 8.13
CA PRO A 236 15.42 -1.17 9.57
C PRO A 236 14.75 0.13 10.03
N TYR A 237 14.92 1.21 9.28
CA TYR A 237 14.34 2.52 9.56
C TYR A 237 13.00 2.78 8.85
N ASN A 238 12.39 1.77 8.24
CA ASN A 238 11.09 1.91 7.61
C ASN A 238 9.97 1.60 8.62
N ALA A 239 9.28 2.66 9.07
CA ALA A 239 8.20 2.56 10.04
C ALA A 239 7.04 1.66 9.57
N GLU A 240 6.74 1.65 8.26
CA GLU A 240 5.67 0.81 7.69
C GLU A 240 6.01 -0.68 7.84
N ILE A 241 7.25 -1.07 7.53
CA ILE A 241 7.71 -2.46 7.68
C ILE A 241 7.73 -2.86 9.15
N ALA A 242 8.21 -1.97 10.02
CA ALA A 242 8.22 -2.20 11.45
C ALA A 242 6.78 -2.40 11.99
N LEU A 243 5.80 -1.65 11.46
CA LEU A 243 4.38 -1.82 11.79
C LEU A 243 3.86 -3.17 11.32
N GLN A 244 4.10 -3.57 10.06
CA GLN A 244 3.65 -4.87 9.56
C GLN A 244 4.23 -6.04 10.37
N LEU A 245 5.49 -5.94 10.80
CA LEU A 245 6.11 -6.91 11.71
C LEU A 245 5.44 -6.90 13.09
N ALA A 246 5.21 -5.73 13.69
CA ALA A 246 4.53 -5.61 14.98
C ALA A 246 3.13 -6.24 14.95
N LEU A 247 2.35 -5.98 13.89
CA LEU A 247 1.02 -6.56 13.70
C LEU A 247 1.07 -8.09 13.52
N ALA A 248 2.07 -8.62 12.81
CA ALA A 248 2.24 -10.06 12.68
C ALA A 248 2.57 -10.74 14.03
N ILE A 249 3.43 -10.12 14.86
CA ILE A 249 3.75 -10.61 16.20
C ILE A 249 2.52 -10.48 17.13
N GLU A 250 1.77 -9.38 17.02
CA GLU A 250 0.52 -9.16 17.75
C GLU A 250 -0.49 -10.28 17.45
N ASN A 251 -0.70 -10.60 16.18
CA ASN A 251 -1.61 -11.67 15.77
C ASN A 251 -1.21 -13.03 16.36
N GLU A 252 0.09 -13.36 16.41
CA GLU A 252 0.57 -14.59 17.04
C GLU A 252 0.35 -14.57 18.56
N CYS A 253 0.57 -13.41 19.20
CA CYS A 253 0.32 -13.22 20.63
C CYS A 253 -1.17 -13.38 20.97
N VAL A 254 -2.07 -12.78 20.18
CA VAL A 254 -3.52 -12.88 20.36
C VAL A 254 -3.98 -14.32 20.16
N ARG A 255 -3.53 -14.98 19.08
CA ARG A 255 -3.85 -16.39 18.81
C ARG A 255 -3.45 -17.30 19.96
N LEU A 256 -2.22 -17.17 20.47
CA LEU A 256 -1.75 -17.96 21.61
C LEU A 256 -2.50 -17.63 22.90
N ALA A 257 -2.84 -16.37 23.13
CA ALA A 257 -3.65 -15.96 24.29
C ALA A 257 -5.06 -16.57 24.23
N GLU A 258 -5.68 -16.60 23.05
CA GLU A 258 -6.98 -17.24 22.83
C GLU A 258 -6.92 -18.76 22.99
N GLU A 259 -5.89 -19.41 22.44
CA GLU A 259 -5.65 -20.84 22.61
C GLU A 259 -5.50 -21.22 24.10
N GLU A 260 -4.71 -20.45 24.86
CA GLU A 260 -4.55 -20.65 26.31
C GLU A 260 -5.85 -20.40 27.08
N ARG A 261 -6.60 -19.35 26.71
CA ARG A 261 -7.89 -19.04 27.32
C ARG A 261 -8.90 -20.17 27.10
N LEU A 262 -8.95 -20.74 25.90
CA LEU A 262 -9.84 -21.86 25.57
C LEU A 262 -9.46 -23.12 26.36
N ARG A 263 -8.16 -23.41 26.47
CA ARG A 263 -7.66 -24.54 27.29
C ARG A 263 -8.05 -24.41 28.75
N LEU A 264 -7.97 -23.21 29.31
CA LEU A 264 -8.37 -22.92 30.70
C LEU A 264 -9.90 -22.93 30.89
N GLY A 265 -10.66 -22.56 29.86
CA GLY A 265 -12.13 -22.56 29.89
C GLY A 265 -12.79 -23.93 29.65
N GLY A 266 -12.04 -24.93 29.13
CA GLY A 266 -12.52 -26.28 28.84
C GLY A 266 -12.49 -27.26 30.03
N GLY A 267 -11.90 -26.87 31.17
CA GLY A 267 -12.00 -27.60 32.44
C GLY A 267 -13.27 -27.16 33.18
N GLY A 268 -14.27 -28.03 33.25
CA GLY A 268 -15.58 -27.72 33.83
C GLY A 268 -15.53 -27.12 35.25
N ALA A 269 -16.50 -26.23 35.50
CA ALA A 269 -16.92 -25.69 36.79
C ALA A 269 -15.96 -24.77 37.55
N ALA A 270 -16.11 -23.45 37.35
CA ALA A 270 -16.40 -22.46 38.40
C ALA A 270 -16.24 -21.03 37.83
N THR A 271 -17.33 -20.46 37.35
CA THR A 271 -17.48 -19.00 37.26
C THR A 271 -17.55 -18.44 38.66
N SER A 272 -16.40 -18.11 39.24
CA SER A 272 -16.31 -17.15 40.32
C SER A 272 -15.18 -16.16 40.03
N THR A 273 -15.43 -14.91 40.38
CA THR A 273 -14.57 -13.73 40.25
C THR A 273 -13.20 -13.87 40.93
N ALA A 274 -12.91 -14.99 41.62
CA ALA A 274 -11.61 -15.34 42.18
C ALA A 274 -10.56 -15.79 41.13
N ASN A 275 -10.97 -16.16 39.92
CA ASN A 275 -10.05 -16.65 38.88
C ASN A 275 -9.32 -15.55 38.07
N ALA A 276 -9.69 -14.27 38.22
CA ALA A 276 -9.00 -13.18 37.52
C ALA A 276 -7.54 -13.01 37.98
N GLY A 277 -7.25 -13.21 39.28
CA GLY A 277 -5.90 -13.17 39.85
C GLY A 277 -5.07 -14.43 39.56
N LEU A 278 -5.72 -15.58 39.34
CA LEU A 278 -5.05 -16.81 38.92
C LEU A 278 -4.70 -16.80 37.42
N GLN A 279 -5.46 -16.08 36.59
CA GLN A 279 -5.21 -15.93 35.15
C GLN A 279 -3.84 -15.33 34.79
N GLU A 280 -3.25 -14.48 35.65
CA GLU A 280 -1.90 -13.93 35.45
C GLU A 280 -0.79 -14.91 35.86
N SER A 281 -1.09 -15.77 36.85
CA SER A 281 -0.15 -16.74 37.41
C SER A 281 0.18 -17.87 36.43
N TRP A 282 -0.79 -18.28 35.58
CA TRP A 282 -0.66 -19.41 34.66
C TRP A 282 -0.26 -19.06 33.21
N GLN A 283 0.14 -17.82 32.92
CA GLN A 283 0.58 -17.44 31.57
C GLN A 283 1.84 -18.21 31.17
N SER A 284 1.86 -18.81 29.98
CA SER A 284 3.05 -19.50 29.52
C SER A 284 4.24 -18.54 29.38
N PRO A 285 5.49 -19.01 29.59
CA PRO A 285 6.68 -18.21 29.33
C PRO A 285 6.74 -17.67 27.89
N ARG A 286 6.19 -18.43 26.94
CA ARG A 286 6.08 -18.03 25.55
C ARG A 286 5.12 -16.85 25.37
N LEU A 287 3.94 -16.88 26.00
CA LEU A 287 2.99 -15.77 25.92
C LEU A 287 3.56 -14.50 26.56
N ARG A 288 4.26 -14.62 27.70
CA ARG A 288 4.94 -13.47 28.33
C ARG A 288 6.01 -12.87 27.42
N SER A 289 6.85 -13.71 26.81
CA SER A 289 7.86 -13.26 25.85
C SER A 289 7.25 -12.55 24.64
N LEU A 290 6.15 -13.08 24.10
CA LEU A 290 5.45 -12.46 22.97
C LEU A 290 4.83 -11.11 23.34
N LYS A 291 4.18 -10.98 24.51
CA LYS A 291 3.63 -9.70 24.97
C LYS A 291 4.70 -8.62 25.03
N GLU A 292 5.87 -8.97 25.54
CA GLU A 292 7.02 -8.06 25.61
C GLU A 292 7.58 -7.74 24.20
N ALA A 293 7.67 -8.73 23.32
CA ALA A 293 8.09 -8.52 21.94
C ALA A 293 7.14 -7.60 21.17
N VAL A 294 5.82 -7.74 21.34
CA VAL A 294 4.81 -6.85 20.75
C VAL A 294 5.00 -5.42 21.26
N LYS A 295 5.17 -5.25 22.58
CA LYS A 295 5.43 -3.95 23.20
C LYS A 295 6.65 -3.27 22.58
N GLN A 296 7.78 -3.97 22.54
CA GLN A 296 9.02 -3.45 21.97
C GLN A 296 8.88 -3.14 20.47
N ALA A 297 8.12 -3.94 19.72
CA ALA A 297 7.88 -3.71 18.31
C ALA A 297 7.08 -2.42 18.08
N PHE A 298 6.01 -2.19 18.84
CA PHE A 298 5.24 -0.94 18.75
C PHE A 298 6.03 0.28 19.22
N GLU A 299 6.81 0.16 20.30
CA GLU A 299 7.69 1.25 20.75
C GLU A 299 8.69 1.65 19.66
N LYS A 300 9.31 0.69 18.97
CA LYS A 300 10.18 0.97 17.81
C LYS A 300 9.45 1.69 16.67
N VAL A 301 8.20 1.33 16.36
CA VAL A 301 7.41 2.02 15.33
C VAL A 301 7.16 3.47 15.73
N ILE A 302 6.85 3.71 17.01
CA ILE A 302 6.61 5.04 17.57
C ILE A 302 7.90 5.87 17.57
N ASP A 303 9.05 5.26 17.83
CA ASP A 303 10.36 5.92 17.75
C ASP A 303 10.70 6.36 16.31
N LEU A 304 10.39 5.51 15.32
CA LEU A 304 10.60 5.82 13.91
C LEU A 304 9.61 6.88 13.38
N ASN A 305 8.35 6.81 13.81
CA ASN A 305 7.32 7.79 13.45
C ASN A 305 6.42 8.12 14.66
N PRO A 306 6.77 9.19 15.41
CA PRO A 306 6.03 9.63 16.59
C PRO A 306 4.57 10.01 16.36
N SER A 307 4.21 10.31 15.11
CA SER A 307 2.87 10.76 14.69
C SER A 307 2.05 9.66 14.01
N HIS A 308 2.49 8.40 14.04
CA HIS A 308 1.80 7.31 13.35
C HIS A 308 0.52 6.88 14.10
N VAL A 309 -0.62 7.46 13.70
CA VAL A 309 -1.91 7.27 14.38
C VAL A 309 -2.35 5.79 14.41
N GLU A 310 -2.23 5.08 13.29
CA GLU A 310 -2.66 3.66 13.23
C GLU A 310 -1.86 2.76 14.19
N ALA A 311 -0.55 2.93 14.27
CA ALA A 311 0.31 2.18 15.18
C ALA A 311 -0.05 2.46 16.65
N LEU A 312 -0.31 3.73 16.99
CA LEU A 312 -0.75 4.13 18.33
C LEU A 312 -2.11 3.53 18.68
N ASP A 313 -3.08 3.57 17.76
CA ASP A 313 -4.42 3.00 17.98
C ASP A 313 -4.37 1.48 18.18
N ARG A 314 -3.62 0.76 17.34
CA ARG A 314 -3.40 -0.69 17.48
C ARG A 314 -2.73 -1.03 18.82
N TYR A 315 -1.69 -0.28 19.19
CA TYR A 315 -0.98 -0.49 20.45
C TYR A 315 -1.86 -0.21 21.67
N ALA A 316 -2.71 0.82 21.64
CA ALA A 316 -3.67 1.10 22.71
C ALA A 316 -4.70 -0.03 22.85
N LYS A 317 -5.24 -0.54 21.73
CA LYS A 317 -6.15 -1.70 21.73
C LYS A 317 -5.50 -2.94 22.32
N PHE A 318 -4.25 -3.23 21.95
CA PHE A 318 -3.47 -4.32 22.53
C PHE A 318 -3.24 -4.15 24.04
N ALA A 319 -2.94 -2.93 24.48
CA ALA A 319 -2.73 -2.61 25.89
C ALA A 319 -4.00 -2.89 26.74
N VAL A 320 -5.18 -2.60 26.21
CA VAL A 320 -6.45 -2.91 26.89
C VAL A 320 -6.78 -4.40 26.85
N SER A 321 -6.68 -5.03 25.68
CA SER A 321 -7.20 -6.40 25.48
C SER A 321 -6.29 -7.48 26.07
N ILE A 322 -4.97 -7.37 25.88
CA ILE A 322 -3.99 -8.42 26.20
C ILE A 322 -3.13 -8.05 27.42
N LEU A 323 -2.66 -6.80 27.50
CA LEU A 323 -1.84 -6.35 28.64
C LEU A 323 -2.68 -5.99 29.87
N LYS A 324 -3.95 -5.65 29.68
CA LYS A 324 -4.86 -5.09 30.72
C LYS A 324 -4.30 -3.85 31.41
N ASP A 325 -3.43 -3.09 30.74
CA ASP A 325 -2.85 -1.84 31.25
C ASP A 325 -3.65 -0.64 30.74
N LEU A 326 -4.66 -0.25 31.52
CA LEU A 326 -5.52 0.89 31.22
C LEU A 326 -4.76 2.23 31.29
N THR A 327 -3.68 2.31 32.07
CA THR A 327 -2.91 3.54 32.23
C THR A 327 -2.07 3.84 31.00
N LEU A 328 -1.47 2.80 30.42
CA LEU A 328 -0.74 2.88 29.16
C LEU A 328 -1.67 3.24 28.01
N ALA A 329 -2.83 2.56 27.91
CA ALA A 329 -3.82 2.85 26.88
C ALA A 329 -4.31 4.32 26.95
N ALA A 330 -4.61 4.82 28.15
CA ALA A 330 -5.03 6.21 28.34
C ALA A 330 -3.96 7.23 27.91
N LYS A 331 -2.68 6.95 28.18
CA LYS A 331 -1.56 7.79 27.73
C LYS A 331 -1.42 7.81 26.22
N ILE A 332 -1.64 6.68 25.56
CA ILE A 332 -1.54 6.59 24.10
C ILE A 332 -2.70 7.33 23.43
N TRP A 333 -3.93 7.14 23.92
CA TRP A 333 -5.09 7.85 23.37
C TRP A 333 -5.01 9.37 23.54
N SER A 334 -4.52 9.88 24.67
CA SER A 334 -4.32 11.31 24.84
C SER A 334 -3.30 11.88 23.85
N ARG A 335 -2.26 11.10 23.52
CA ARG A 335 -1.29 11.46 22.48
C ARG A 335 -1.91 11.47 21.08
N ILE A 336 -2.77 10.51 20.75
CA ILE A 336 -3.51 10.51 19.47
C ILE A 336 -4.38 11.77 19.37
N GLU A 337 -5.07 12.14 20.45
CA GLU A 337 -5.91 13.34 20.48
C GLU A 337 -5.09 14.62 20.26
N GLN A 338 -3.90 14.73 20.88
CA GLN A 338 -2.98 15.85 20.65
C GLN A 338 -2.50 15.93 19.19
N ILE A 339 -2.20 14.79 18.56
CA ILE A 339 -1.78 14.73 17.16
C ILE A 339 -2.93 15.22 16.26
N ASN A 340 -4.15 14.73 16.46
CA ASN A 340 -5.31 15.13 15.65
C ASN A 340 -5.58 16.64 15.78
N ARG A 341 -5.53 17.19 16.99
CA ARG A 341 -5.69 18.64 17.24
C ARG A 341 -4.60 19.52 16.61
N SER A 342 -3.45 18.94 16.25
CA SER A 342 -2.36 19.67 15.57
C SER A 342 -2.44 19.64 14.05
N GLN A 343 -3.32 18.78 13.51
CA GLN A 343 -3.53 18.61 12.07
C GLN A 343 -4.79 19.35 11.56
N ASP A 344 -5.74 19.64 12.45
CA ASP A 344 -6.84 20.60 12.27
C ASP A 344 -6.33 22.05 12.39
#